data_AF-A0A256ZFG5-F1
#
_entry.id   AF-A0A256ZFG5-F1
#
_cell.length_a   1.000
_cell.length_b   1.000
_cell.length_c   1.000
_cell.angle_alpha   90.00
_cell.angle_beta   90.00
_cell.angle_gamma   90.00
#
_symmetry.space_group_name_H-M   'P 1'
#
loop_
_entity.id
_entity.type
_entity.pdbx_description
1 polymer ?
#
loop_
_entity_poly.entity_id
_entity_poly.type
_entity_poly.pdbx_seq_one_letter_code
_entity_poly.pdbx_strand_id
1 'polypeptide(L)'
;MKYRIYSFRFAKEIFESIRKELYNEILEIIEKEININRENIRKAHKIIQETFKKHGWSTEEVIDKVKIPLKHDLYKERIAIEVETSHIVHTYKDYLKFIASYNIGKIDLGIIITWTKQHITKHNLDPSKPTLEKIRKDLENVLKTIIPVPILIIGLED
;
A
#
# COMPACT_ATOMS: atom_id res chain seq x y z
N MET A 1 -4.88 14.30 -1.26
CA MET A 1 -3.41 14.51 -1.28
C MET A 1 -2.86 14.27 -2.68
N LYS A 2 -1.73 14.91 -3.05
CA LYS A 2 -1.01 14.50 -4.27
C LYS A 2 -0.29 13.18 -4.02
N TYR A 3 0.09 12.50 -5.09
CA TYR A 3 0.77 11.22 -5.01
C TYR A 3 1.72 10.98 -6.18
N ARG A 4 2.69 10.09 -5.95
CA ARG A 4 3.56 9.50 -6.97
C ARG A 4 3.39 8.00 -6.97
N ILE A 5 3.48 7.40 -8.15
CA ILE A 5 3.26 5.97 -8.34
C ILE A 5 4.55 5.31 -8.82
N TYR A 6 4.80 4.09 -8.33
CA TYR A 6 5.76 3.16 -8.92
C TYR A 6 5.09 1.80 -9.15
N SER A 7 5.29 1.24 -10.35
CA SER A 7 4.74 -0.05 -10.76
C SER A 7 5.83 -1.12 -10.69
N PHE A 8 5.72 -2.06 -9.75
CA PHE A 8 6.57 -3.24 -9.70
C PHE A 8 5.87 -4.42 -10.37
N ARG A 9 6.55 -5.09 -11.32
CA ARG A 9 6.00 -6.21 -12.10
C ARG A 9 4.67 -5.87 -12.79
N PHE A 10 4.64 -4.72 -13.47
CA PHE A 10 3.51 -4.27 -14.28
C PHE A 10 2.19 -4.11 -13.49
N ALA A 11 2.29 -3.83 -12.18
CA ALA A 11 1.15 -3.67 -11.30
C ALA A 11 0.13 -2.61 -11.79
N LYS A 12 0.62 -1.45 -12.24
CA LYS A 12 -0.22 -0.37 -12.79
C LYS A 12 -0.94 -0.83 -14.06
N GLU A 13 -0.22 -1.48 -14.95
CA GLU A 13 -0.71 -1.95 -16.24
C GLU A 13 -1.78 -3.04 -16.08
N ILE A 14 -1.60 -3.95 -15.12
CA ILE A 14 -2.60 -4.95 -14.73
C ILE A 14 -3.87 -4.26 -14.23
N PHE A 15 -3.73 -3.26 -13.36
CA PHE A 15 -4.84 -2.47 -12.86
C PHE A 15 -5.62 -1.78 -13.98
N GLU A 16 -4.91 -1.04 -14.84
CA GLU A 16 -5.52 -0.27 -15.93
C GLU A 16 -6.19 -1.15 -16.98
N SER A 17 -5.73 -2.40 -17.13
CA SER A 17 -6.27 -3.33 -18.12
C SER A 17 -7.44 -4.17 -17.62
N ILE A 18 -7.47 -4.52 -16.33
CA ILE A 18 -8.41 -5.54 -15.79
C ILE A 18 -9.34 -4.98 -14.71
N ARG A 19 -8.96 -3.89 -14.04
CA ARG A 19 -9.62 -3.34 -12.85
C ARG A 19 -9.60 -1.80 -12.85
N LYS A 20 -9.85 -1.19 -14.01
CA LYS A 20 -9.68 0.26 -14.22
C LYS A 20 -10.55 1.11 -13.29
N GLU A 21 -11.78 0.68 -13.04
CA GLU A 21 -12.72 1.35 -12.15
C GLU A 21 -12.19 1.38 -10.72
N LEU A 22 -11.70 0.24 -10.22
CA LEU A 22 -11.12 0.13 -8.88
C LEU A 22 -9.82 0.94 -8.76
N TYR A 23 -8.99 0.96 -9.81
CA TYR A 23 -7.80 1.81 -9.86
C TYR A 23 -8.16 3.29 -9.72
N ASN A 24 -9.14 3.76 -10.51
CA ASN A 24 -9.61 5.14 -10.44
C ASN A 24 -10.21 5.47 -9.07
N GLU A 25 -11.02 4.56 -8.49
CA GLU A 25 -11.57 4.71 -7.13
C GLU A 25 -10.45 4.98 -6.10
N ILE A 26 -9.39 4.16 -6.10
CA ILE A 26 -8.26 4.29 -5.16
C ILE A 26 -7.59 5.66 -5.31
N LEU A 27 -7.33 6.08 -6.54
CA LEU A 27 -6.67 7.36 -6.79
C LEU A 27 -7.57 8.55 -6.43
N GLU A 28 -8.86 8.47 -6.72
CA GLU A 28 -9.83 9.50 -6.34
C GLU A 28 -9.97 9.64 -4.82
N ILE A 29 -10.03 8.52 -4.08
CA ILE A 29 -10.03 8.53 -2.61
C ILE A 29 -8.79 9.24 -2.08
N ILE A 30 -7.61 8.87 -2.60
CA ILE A 30 -6.34 9.47 -2.18
C ILE A 30 -6.31 10.97 -2.49
N GLU A 31 -6.74 11.37 -3.69
CA GLU A 31 -6.67 12.76 -4.14
C GLU A 31 -7.66 13.66 -3.39
N LYS A 32 -8.92 13.24 -3.30
CA LYS A 32 -10.05 14.07 -2.86
C LYS A 32 -10.35 13.99 -1.38
N GLU A 33 -10.10 12.84 -0.74
CA GLU A 33 -10.61 12.59 0.62
C GLU A 33 -9.52 12.37 1.67
N ILE A 34 -8.32 11.94 1.26
CA ILE A 34 -7.19 11.86 2.18
C ILE A 34 -6.58 13.24 2.35
N ASN A 35 -6.68 13.76 3.59
CA ASN A 35 -6.09 15.02 4.01
C ASN A 35 -5.20 14.81 5.24
N ILE A 36 -3.89 14.72 4.98
CA ILE A 36 -2.88 14.57 6.03
C ILE A 36 -2.00 15.81 6.03
N ASN A 37 -1.85 16.39 7.22
CA ASN A 37 -1.08 17.60 7.47
C ASN A 37 -0.23 17.40 8.74
N ARG A 38 0.54 18.43 9.13
CA ARG A 38 1.44 18.35 10.29
C ARG A 38 0.74 17.98 11.60
N GLU A 39 -0.52 18.38 11.79
CA GLU A 39 -1.26 18.16 13.03
C GLU A 39 -1.73 16.72 13.18
N ASN A 40 -2.05 16.07 12.05
CA ASN A 40 -2.65 14.73 12.05
C ASN A 40 -1.73 13.64 11.46
N ILE A 41 -0.49 13.96 11.07
CA ILE A 41 0.44 13.02 10.42
C ILE A 41 0.73 11.75 11.22
N ARG A 42 0.70 11.83 12.55
CA ARG A 42 0.85 10.66 13.44
C ARG A 42 -0.34 9.70 13.37
N LYS A 43 -1.48 10.17 12.86
CA LYS A 43 -2.72 9.40 12.66
C LYS A 43 -2.92 9.00 11.19
N ALA A 44 -1.95 9.26 10.30
CA ALA A 44 -2.03 9.00 8.87
C ALA A 44 -2.58 7.61 8.53
N HIS A 45 -1.99 6.56 9.12
CA HIS A 45 -2.42 5.18 8.93
C HIS A 45 -3.92 4.99 9.18
N LYS A 46 -4.41 5.47 10.34
CA LYS A 46 -5.82 5.37 10.71
C LYS A 46 -6.71 6.21 9.80
N ILE A 47 -6.29 7.43 9.42
CA ILE A 47 -7.04 8.30 8.51
C ILE A 47 -7.25 7.60 7.17
N ILE A 48 -6.17 7.07 6.58
CA ILE A 48 -6.22 6.36 5.30
C ILE A 48 -7.16 5.16 5.41
N GLN A 49 -6.96 4.29 6.40
CA GLN A 49 -7.81 3.11 6.59
C GLN A 49 -9.30 3.47 6.73
N GLU A 50 -9.64 4.40 7.62
CA GLU A 50 -11.03 4.78 7.85
C GLU A 50 -11.66 5.48 6.64
N THR A 51 -10.87 6.21 5.84
CA THR A 51 -11.37 6.76 4.58
C THR A 51 -11.71 5.63 3.60
N PHE A 52 -10.79 4.69 3.34
CA PHE A 52 -11.07 3.58 2.42
C PHE A 52 -12.23 2.69 2.90
N LYS A 53 -12.38 2.46 4.22
CA LYS A 53 -13.52 1.70 4.77
C LYS A 53 -14.88 2.31 4.41
N LYS A 54 -14.98 3.64 4.34
CA LYS A 54 -16.22 4.32 3.90
C LYS A 54 -16.59 3.99 2.45
N HIS A 55 -15.61 3.57 1.65
CA HIS A 55 -15.75 3.14 0.25
C HIS A 55 -15.84 1.62 0.09
N GLY A 56 -16.22 0.91 1.15
CA GLY A 56 -16.48 -0.53 1.10
C GLY A 56 -15.24 -1.41 1.12
N TRP A 57 -14.06 -0.87 1.44
CA TRP A 57 -12.87 -1.67 1.70
C TRP A 57 -12.98 -2.32 3.08
N SER A 58 -12.81 -3.64 3.15
CA SER A 58 -12.85 -4.37 4.42
C SER A 58 -11.45 -4.59 4.97
N THR A 59 -11.33 -4.74 6.30
CA THR A 59 -10.20 -5.48 6.87
C THR A 59 -10.53 -6.95 6.69
N GLU A 60 -9.70 -7.72 5.96
CA GLU A 60 -10.04 -9.12 5.67
C GLU A 60 -10.33 -9.93 6.94
N GLU A 61 -11.45 -10.64 6.91
CA GLU A 61 -11.72 -11.74 7.83
C GLU A 61 -11.04 -13.03 7.37
N VAL A 62 -10.74 -13.86 8.36
CA VAL A 62 -9.86 -15.04 8.36
C VAL A 62 -9.96 -15.87 7.06
N ILE A 63 -8.83 -16.02 6.39
CA ILE A 63 -8.64 -17.05 5.37
C ILE A 63 -8.56 -18.40 6.11
N ASP A 64 -9.52 -19.28 5.81
CA ASP A 64 -9.84 -20.58 6.41
C ASP A 64 -8.74 -21.35 7.17
N LYS A 65 -9.11 -21.93 8.33
CA LYS A 65 -8.46 -22.96 9.20
C LYS A 65 -6.93 -22.99 9.43
N VAL A 66 -6.15 -22.03 8.96
CA VAL A 66 -4.72 -21.93 9.33
C VAL A 66 -4.57 -20.98 10.51
N LYS A 67 -3.90 -21.45 11.57
CA LYS A 67 -3.85 -20.90 12.94
C LYS A 67 -3.30 -19.47 13.10
N ILE A 68 -2.99 -18.74 12.03
CA ILE A 68 -2.46 -17.39 12.09
C ILE A 68 -3.17 -16.53 11.03
N PRO A 69 -4.20 -15.73 11.41
CA PRO A 69 -4.85 -14.84 10.46
C PRO A 69 -3.91 -13.67 10.16
N LEU A 70 -3.18 -13.77 9.06
CA LEU A 70 -2.56 -12.61 8.43
C LEU A 70 -3.69 -11.78 7.83
N LYS A 71 -3.81 -10.54 8.27
CA LYS A 71 -4.83 -9.59 7.78
C LYS A 71 -4.16 -8.45 7.04
N HIS A 72 -4.72 -8.10 5.89
CA HIS A 72 -4.40 -6.87 5.21
C HIS A 72 -5.08 -5.69 5.87
N ASP A 73 -4.46 -4.51 5.80
CA ASP A 73 -5.04 -3.28 6.33
C ASP A 73 -6.37 -2.96 5.63
N LEU A 74 -6.41 -3.16 4.31
CA LEU A 74 -7.60 -3.01 3.49
C LEU A 74 -7.62 -4.07 2.39
N TYR A 75 -8.81 -4.51 2.02
CA TYR A 75 -9.03 -5.43 0.91
C TYR A 75 -10.37 -5.18 0.22
N LYS A 76 -10.35 -5.33 -1.10
CA LYS A 76 -11.52 -5.28 -1.97
C LYS A 76 -11.20 -6.01 -3.27
N GLU A 77 -12.11 -6.86 -3.73
CA GLU A 77 -12.03 -7.49 -5.07
C GLU A 77 -10.66 -8.09 -5.45
N ARG A 78 -10.06 -8.85 -4.52
CA ARG A 78 -8.75 -9.51 -4.71
C ARG A 78 -7.57 -8.53 -4.81
N ILE A 79 -7.74 -7.32 -4.32
CA ILE A 79 -6.67 -6.34 -4.12
C ILE A 79 -6.49 -6.13 -2.63
N ALA A 80 -5.23 -6.20 -2.17
CA ALA A 80 -4.87 -5.83 -0.81
C ALA A 80 -4.09 -4.52 -0.78
N ILE A 81 -4.35 -3.70 0.24
CA ILE A 81 -3.57 -2.50 0.53
C ILE A 81 -2.96 -2.66 1.92
N GLU A 82 -1.69 -2.30 2.04
CA GLU A 82 -0.98 -2.07 3.31
C GLU A 82 -0.64 -0.58 3.40
N VAL A 83 -0.97 0.03 4.53
CA VAL A 83 -0.74 1.45 4.79
C VAL A 83 0.49 1.60 5.68
N GLU A 84 1.66 1.66 5.06
CA GLU A 84 2.92 1.68 5.78
C GLU A 84 3.46 3.12 5.91
N THR A 85 3.24 3.71 7.08
CA THR A 85 3.63 5.09 7.43
C THR A 85 4.52 5.18 8.67
N SER A 86 4.89 4.01 9.25
CA SER A 86 5.50 3.89 10.56
C SER A 86 7.03 3.78 10.49
N HIS A 87 7.56 2.65 10.02
CA HIS A 87 8.99 2.35 9.93
C HIS A 87 9.28 1.40 8.76
N ILE A 88 10.37 1.62 8.04
CA ILE A 88 10.69 0.88 6.79
C ILE A 88 10.72 -0.64 6.97
N VAL A 89 11.19 -1.15 8.12
CA VAL A 89 11.28 -2.60 8.38
C VAL A 89 9.93 -3.31 8.36
N HIS A 90 8.83 -2.61 8.57
CA HIS A 90 7.49 -3.22 8.53
C HIS A 90 7.04 -3.55 7.10
N THR A 91 7.62 -2.91 6.08
CA THR A 91 7.36 -3.26 4.67
C THR A 91 7.73 -4.71 4.34
N TYR A 92 8.68 -5.32 5.05
CA TYR A 92 9.02 -6.73 4.89
C TYR A 92 7.88 -7.66 5.31
N LYS A 93 7.16 -7.30 6.39
CA LYS A 93 5.96 -8.01 6.81
C LYS A 93 4.87 -7.88 5.75
N ASP A 94 4.71 -6.69 5.16
CA ASP A 94 3.72 -6.43 4.12
C ASP A 94 3.99 -7.25 2.85
N TYR A 95 5.26 -7.34 2.43
CA TYR A 95 5.66 -8.22 1.33
C TYR A 95 5.32 -9.69 1.61
N LEU A 96 5.60 -10.19 2.82
CA LEU A 96 5.28 -11.57 3.19
C LEU A 96 3.77 -11.82 3.18
N LYS A 97 2.96 -10.87 3.65
CA LYS A 97 1.50 -10.97 3.54
C LYS A 97 1.05 -11.04 2.09
N PHE A 98 1.57 -10.17 1.22
CA PHE A 98 1.24 -10.22 -0.21
C PHE A 98 1.62 -11.54 -0.85
N ILE A 99 2.82 -12.07 -0.57
CA ILE A 99 3.26 -13.38 -1.09
C ILE A 99 2.32 -14.49 -0.64
N ALA A 100 1.99 -14.53 0.66
CA ALA A 100 1.09 -15.53 1.21
C ALA A 100 -0.29 -15.48 0.53
N SER A 101 -0.90 -14.30 0.45
CA SER A 101 -2.21 -14.10 -0.17
C SER A 101 -2.20 -14.36 -1.68
N TYR A 102 -1.13 -13.99 -2.38
CA TYR A 102 -1.00 -14.22 -3.82
C TYR A 102 -0.89 -15.73 -4.14
N ASN A 103 -0.07 -16.46 -3.36
CA ASN A 103 0.17 -17.89 -3.60
C ASN A 103 -1.07 -18.77 -3.41
N ILE A 104 -1.99 -18.38 -2.53
CA ILE A 104 -3.28 -19.07 -2.36
C ILE A 104 -4.36 -18.53 -3.29
N GLY A 105 -4.00 -17.64 -4.21
CA GLY A 105 -4.94 -17.00 -5.13
C GLY A 105 -5.98 -16.13 -4.44
N LYS A 106 -5.65 -15.51 -3.30
CA LYS A 106 -6.56 -14.56 -2.61
C LYS A 106 -6.49 -13.17 -3.21
N ILE A 107 -5.27 -12.70 -3.52
CA ILE A 107 -5.05 -11.42 -4.19
C ILE A 107 -4.44 -11.63 -5.57
N ASP A 108 -4.76 -10.72 -6.48
CA ASP A 108 -4.11 -10.62 -7.79
C ASP A 108 -2.90 -9.65 -7.73
N LEU A 109 -2.94 -8.68 -6.81
CA LEU A 109 -1.96 -7.61 -6.67
C LEU A 109 -2.00 -6.98 -5.26
N GLY A 110 -0.86 -6.47 -4.79
CA GLY A 110 -0.74 -5.69 -3.56
C GLY A 110 -0.49 -4.19 -3.81
N ILE A 111 -0.94 -3.34 -2.90
CA ILE A 111 -0.66 -1.90 -2.91
C ILE A 111 0.00 -1.49 -1.60
N ILE A 112 1.06 -0.68 -1.68
CA ILE A 112 1.64 -0.02 -0.50
C ILE A 112 1.38 1.47 -0.60
N ILE A 113 0.58 2.00 0.32
CA ILE A 113 0.42 3.44 0.51
C ILE A 113 1.45 3.90 1.54
N THR A 114 2.28 4.87 1.16
CA THR A 114 3.43 5.33 1.96
C THR A 114 3.75 6.80 1.68
N TRP A 115 4.90 7.30 2.11
CA TRP A 115 5.34 8.68 1.85
C TRP A 115 6.26 8.78 0.64
N THR A 116 6.41 9.98 0.06
CA THR A 116 7.60 10.28 -0.76
C THR A 116 8.73 10.81 0.11
N LYS A 117 9.99 10.66 -0.35
CA LYS A 117 11.16 11.24 0.33
C LYS A 117 11.01 12.76 0.49
N GLN A 118 10.39 13.42 -0.48
CA GLN A 118 10.10 14.86 -0.43
C GLN A 118 9.18 15.19 0.74
N HIS A 119 8.09 14.43 0.92
CA HIS A 119 7.16 14.63 2.05
C HIS A 119 7.86 14.43 3.40
N ILE A 120 8.66 13.38 3.57
CA ILE A 120 9.47 13.16 4.79
C ILE A 120 10.35 14.37 5.10
N THR A 121 11.05 14.89 4.09
CA THR A 121 12.00 16.01 4.25
C THR A 121 11.27 17.31 4.60
N LYS A 122 10.19 17.64 3.87
CA LYS A 122 9.40 18.88 4.05
C LYS A 122 8.76 18.99 5.44
N HIS A 123 8.41 17.85 6.04
CA HIS A 123 7.76 17.78 7.36
C HIS A 123 8.73 17.39 8.49
N ASN A 124 10.03 17.28 8.20
CA ASN A 124 11.07 16.87 9.15
C ASN A 124 10.69 15.60 9.93
N LEU A 125 10.19 14.60 9.21
CA LEU A 125 9.79 13.33 9.82
C LEU A 125 11.00 12.41 9.97
N ASP A 126 10.86 11.43 10.86
CA ASP A 126 11.89 10.42 11.10
C ASP A 126 12.36 9.78 9.77
N PRO A 127 13.66 9.88 9.44
CA PRO A 127 14.24 9.25 8.26
C PRO A 127 14.10 7.74 8.24
N SER A 128 13.73 7.07 9.32
CA SER A 128 13.44 5.62 9.37
C SER A 128 12.11 5.24 8.71
N LYS A 129 11.24 6.23 8.43
CA LYS A 129 9.96 6.03 7.78
C LYS A 129 10.09 5.40 6.39
N PRO A 130 9.11 4.57 5.99
CA PRO A 130 9.03 4.04 4.64
C PRO A 130 8.82 5.19 3.65
N THR A 131 9.48 5.10 2.51
CA THR A 131 9.20 5.99 1.37
C THR A 131 9.14 5.19 0.09
N LEU A 132 8.44 5.72 -0.91
CA LEU A 132 8.36 5.12 -2.25
C LEU A 132 9.75 4.79 -2.79
N GLU A 133 10.72 5.70 -2.63
CA GLU A 133 12.09 5.52 -3.13
C GLU A 133 12.82 4.38 -2.43
N LYS A 134 12.63 4.22 -1.11
CA LYS A 134 13.24 3.12 -0.36
C LYS A 134 12.61 1.78 -0.73
N ILE A 135 11.28 1.72 -0.75
CA ILE A 135 10.53 0.50 -1.09
C ILE A 135 10.88 0.09 -2.52
N ARG A 136 10.90 1.02 -3.47
CA ARG A 136 11.38 0.79 -4.83
C ARG A 136 12.80 0.19 -4.83
N LYS A 137 13.74 0.81 -4.10
CA LYS A 137 15.12 0.35 -4.04
C LYS A 137 15.22 -1.09 -3.50
N ASP A 138 14.45 -1.43 -2.48
CA ASP A 138 14.40 -2.78 -1.90
C ASP A 138 13.81 -3.78 -2.91
N LEU A 139 12.68 -3.43 -3.55
CA LEU A 139 12.03 -4.28 -4.57
C LEU A 139 12.92 -4.50 -5.80
N GLU A 140 13.58 -3.46 -6.33
CA GLU A 140 14.40 -3.57 -7.54
C GLU A 140 15.73 -4.29 -7.29
N ASN A 141 16.40 -4.04 -6.17
CA ASN A 141 17.77 -4.48 -5.96
C ASN A 141 17.90 -5.75 -5.10
N VAL A 142 16.96 -5.97 -4.17
CA VAL A 142 17.08 -7.07 -3.19
C VAL A 142 16.01 -8.11 -3.43
N LEU A 143 14.77 -7.68 -3.63
CA LEU A 143 13.61 -8.57 -3.57
C LEU A 143 13.05 -8.94 -4.94
N LYS A 144 13.67 -8.46 -6.03
CA LYS A 144 13.16 -8.64 -7.40
C LYS A 144 12.93 -10.11 -7.77
N THR A 145 13.85 -10.99 -7.38
CA THR A 145 13.79 -12.43 -7.65
C THR A 145 12.95 -13.21 -6.64
N ILE A 146 12.60 -12.60 -5.51
CA ILE A 146 11.94 -13.25 -4.38
C ILE A 146 10.44 -12.96 -4.37
N ILE A 147 10.04 -11.73 -4.69
CA ILE A 147 8.64 -11.31 -4.67
C ILE A 147 8.05 -11.56 -6.07
N PRO A 148 7.16 -12.55 -6.26
CA PRO A 148 6.48 -12.78 -7.53
C PRO A 148 5.29 -11.83 -7.74
N VAL A 149 4.79 -11.24 -6.66
CA VAL A 149 3.53 -10.47 -6.65
C VAL A 149 3.70 -9.13 -7.37
N PRO A 150 2.76 -8.73 -8.24
CA PRO A 150 2.64 -7.35 -8.69
C PRO A 150 2.37 -6.42 -7.51
N ILE A 151 3.15 -5.35 -7.37
CA ILE A 151 2.99 -4.38 -6.28
C ILE A 151 2.94 -2.96 -6.84
N LEU A 152 1.87 -2.23 -6.52
CA LEU A 152 1.75 -0.80 -6.79
C LEU A 152 2.18 -0.02 -5.54
N ILE A 153 3.17 0.86 -5.67
CA ILE A 153 3.54 1.77 -4.59
C ILE A 153 2.93 3.14 -4.85
N ILE A 154 2.19 3.68 -3.88
CA ILE A 154 1.63 5.02 -3.92
C ILE A 154 2.28 5.84 -2.79
N GLY A 155 3.18 6.75 -3.17
CA GLY A 155 3.83 7.68 -2.26
C GLY A 155 3.04 8.98 -2.16
N LEU A 156 2.54 9.32 -0.98
CA LEU A 156 1.78 10.53 -0.69
C LEU A 156 2.70 11.75 -0.54
N GLU A 157 2.27 12.89 -1.10
CA GLU A 157 2.99 14.17 -1.02
C GLU A 157 2.08 15.42 -1.12
N ASP A 158 2.70 16.58 -0.87
CA ASP A 158 2.06 17.92 -0.79
C ASP A 158 2.61 18.89 -1.85
#